data_AF-A0A1F1C7D9-F1
#
_entry.id   AF-A0A1F1C7D9-F1
#
_cell.length_a   1.000
_cell.length_b   1.000
_cell.length_c   1.000
_cell.angle_alpha   90.00
_cell.angle_beta   90.00
_cell.angle_gamma   90.00
#
_symmetry.space_group_name_H-M   'P 1'
#
loop_
_entity.id
_entity.type
_entity.pdbx_description
1 polymer ?
#
loop_
_entity_poly.entity_id
_entity_poly.type
_entity_poly.pdbx_seq_one_letter_code
_entity_poly.pdbx_strand_id
1 'polypeptide(L)'
;MVIFQYLSNIIQIYSIILVIYALLSWFPGAPQSTLGQMVHRLVEPFLSLFRKLPLQFGGLDFTVLVALLVLNLMNQLLARLFLLLIG
;
A
#
# COMPACT_ATOMS: atom_id res chain seq x y z
N MET A 1 -12.31 -14.70 -15.16
CA MET A 1 -12.99 -14.18 -13.94
C MET A 1 -12.22 -14.52 -12.66
N VAL A 2 -11.88 -15.79 -12.42
CA VAL A 2 -11.15 -16.23 -11.23
C VAL A 2 -9.78 -15.54 -11.05
N ILE A 3 -8.97 -15.41 -12.12
CA ILE A 3 -7.64 -14.75 -12.08
C ILE A 3 -7.75 -13.28 -11.62
N PHE A 4 -8.74 -12.54 -12.13
CA PHE A 4 -8.98 -11.15 -11.74
C PHE A 4 -9.32 -11.01 -10.26
N GLN A 5 -10.08 -11.96 -9.72
CA GLN A 5 -10.48 -11.96 -8.32
C GLN A 5 -9.30 -12.24 -7.39
N TYR A 6 -8.42 -13.19 -7.75
CA TYR A 6 -7.18 -13.41 -7.01
C TYR A 6 -6.28 -12.17 -7.01
N LEU A 7 -6.12 -11.51 -8.16
CA LEU A 7 -5.31 -10.30 -8.24
C LEU A 7 -5.88 -9.15 -7.40
N SER A 8 -7.20 -8.96 -7.47
CA SER A 8 -7.90 -7.95 -6.66
C SER A 8 -7.74 -8.22 -5.15
N ASN A 9 -7.83 -9.49 -4.74
CA ASN A 9 -7.64 -9.87 -3.34
C ASN A 9 -6.20 -9.58 -2.86
N ILE A 10 -5.19 -9.83 -3.68
CA ILE A 10 -3.79 -9.50 -3.35
C ILE A 10 -3.63 -8.00 -3.13
N ILE A 11 -4.21 -7.17 -4.01
CA ILE A 11 -4.16 -5.71 -3.89
C ILE A 11 -4.84 -5.25 -2.59
N GLN A 12 -5.98 -5.85 -2.23
CA GLN A 12 -6.67 -5.53 -0.97
C GLN A 12 -5.83 -5.90 0.25
N ILE A 13 -5.26 -7.11 0.28
CA ILE A 13 -4.40 -7.56 1.38
C ILE A 13 -3.19 -6.62 1.53
N TYR A 14 -2.55 -6.27 0.42
CA TYR A 14 -1.42 -5.34 0.43
C TYR A 14 -1.81 -3.94 0.91
N SER A 15 -3.00 -3.46 0.52
CA SER A 15 -3.56 -2.20 1.04
C SER A 15 -3.76 -2.24 2.55
N ILE A 16 -4.27 -3.35 3.10
CA ILE A 16 -4.41 -3.54 4.55
C ILE A 16 -3.05 -3.48 5.24
N ILE A 17 -2.01 -4.12 4.68
CA ILE A 17 -0.65 -4.09 5.24
C ILE A 17 -0.10 -2.65 5.28
N LEU A 18 -0.34 -1.85 4.24
CA LEU A 18 0.03 -0.43 4.23
C LEU A 18 -0.73 0.37 5.29
N VAL A 19 -2.03 0.11 5.49
CA VAL A 19 -2.79 0.73 6.58
C VAL A 19 -2.20 0.37 7.95
N ILE A 20 -1.87 -0.90 8.18
CA ILE A 20 -1.21 -1.35 9.41
C ILE A 20 0.12 -0.61 9.59
N TYR A 21 0.92 -0.48 8.52
CA TYR A 21 2.18 0.28 8.56
C TYR A 21 1.95 1.75 8.94
N ALA A 22 0.98 2.43 8.34
CA ALA A 22 0.62 3.81 8.69
C ALA A 22 0.19 3.96 10.15
N LEU A 23 -0.62 3.02 10.65
CA LEU A 23 -1.01 3.04 12.05
C LEU A 23 0.21 2.86 12.96
N LEU A 24 1.09 1.91 12.65
CA LEU A 24 2.32 1.67 13.41
C LEU A 24 3.29 2.85 13.33
N SER A 25 3.38 3.57 12.22
CA SER A 25 4.27 4.73 12.09
C SER A 25 3.85 5.92 12.94
N TRP A 26 2.56 6.02 13.29
CA TRP A 26 2.04 7.06 14.19
C TRP A 26 2.27 6.75 15.67
N PHE A 27 2.39 5.49 16.06
CA PHE A 27 2.65 5.13 17.46
C PHE A 27 4.15 5.22 17.80
N PRO A 28 4.54 5.97 18.84
CA PRO A 28 5.94 6.04 19.25
C PRO A 28 6.44 4.68 19.73
N GLY A 29 7.61 4.23 19.26
CA GLY A 29 8.19 2.93 19.61
C GLY A 29 7.66 1.74 18.78
N ALA A 30 6.55 1.90 18.06
CA ALA A 30 5.97 0.83 17.25
C ALA A 30 6.79 0.47 16.00
N PRO A 31 7.40 1.42 15.24
CA PRO A 31 8.29 1.09 14.13
C PRO A 31 9.51 0.24 14.54
N GLN A 32 9.97 0.41 15.78
CA GLN A 32 11.12 -0.31 16.33
C GLN A 32 10.76 -1.72 16.82
N SER A 33 9.47 -2.00 17.04
CA SER A 33 9.00 -3.32 17.46
C SER A 33 9.25 -4.40 16.39
N THR A 34 9.29 -5.66 16.79
CA THR A 34 9.45 -6.80 15.86
C THR A 34 8.39 -6.78 14.76
N LEU A 35 7.13 -6.53 15.12
CA LEU A 35 6.04 -6.43 14.14
C LEU A 35 6.22 -5.22 13.21
N GLY A 36 6.61 -4.07 13.75
CA GLY A 36 6.89 -2.86 12.97
C GLY A 36 7.98 -3.10 11.92
N GLN A 37 9.08 -3.74 12.31
CA GLN A 37 10.17 -4.09 11.40
C GLN A 37 9.73 -5.12 10.34
N MET A 38 8.93 -6.12 10.72
CA MET A 38 8.40 -7.10 9.76
C MET A 38 7.49 -6.44 8.73
N VAL A 39 6.53 -5.63 9.18
CA VAL A 39 5.63 -4.89 8.29
C VAL A 39 6.41 -3.92 7.41
N HIS A 40 7.38 -3.21 7.99
CA HIS A 40 8.22 -2.27 7.24
C HIS A 40 8.93 -2.96 6.06
N ARG A 41 9.53 -4.14 6.27
CA ARG A 41 10.18 -4.91 5.19
C ARG A 41 9.21 -5.33 4.07
N LEU A 42 7.94 -5.56 4.38
CA LEU A 42 6.92 -5.92 3.38
C LEU A 42 6.50 -4.70 2.52
N VAL A 43 6.44 -3.52 3.13
CA VAL A 43 6.01 -2.29 2.44
C VAL A 43 7.16 -1.52 1.82
N GLU A 44 8.40 -1.68 2.32
CA GLU A 44 9.60 -0.99 1.86
C GLU A 44 9.77 -1.02 0.33
N PRO A 45 9.73 -2.17 -0.38
CA PRO A 45 9.94 -2.18 -1.82
C PRO A 45 8.94 -1.29 -2.56
N PHE A 46 7.68 -1.24 -2.12
CA PHE A 46 6.67 -0.37 -2.73
C PHE A 46 6.85 1.09 -2.31
N LEU A 47 7.07 1.36 -1.03
CA LEU A 47 7.31 2.71 -0.51
C LEU A 47 8.60 3.33 -1.07
N SER A 48 9.60 2.52 -1.40
CA SER A 48 10.87 2.96 -1.98
C SER A 48 10.68 3.67 -3.33
N LEU A 49 9.63 3.31 -4.08
CA LEU A 49 9.27 3.97 -5.34
C LEU A 49 8.87 5.44 -5.11
N PHE A 50 8.32 5.74 -3.94
CA PHE A 50 7.85 7.07 -3.55
C PHE A 50 8.88 7.83 -2.70
N ARG A 51 10.03 7.22 -2.35
CA ARG A 51 11.05 7.80 -1.45
C ARG A 51 11.68 9.09 -1.96
N LYS A 52 11.64 9.33 -3.27
CA LYS A 52 12.11 10.59 -3.89
C LYS A 52 11.12 11.74 -3.74
N LEU A 53 9.89 11.45 -3.34
CA LEU A 53 8.87 12.47 -3.11
C LEU A 53 9.02 12.98 -1.66
N PRO A 54 9.10 14.30 -1.44
CA PRO A 54 9.18 14.88 -0.10
C PRO A 54 7.82 14.83 0.59
N LEU A 55 7.33 13.63 0.90
CA LEU A 55 5.99 13.38 1.49
C LEU A 55 6.04 13.21 3.01
N GLN A 56 7.20 13.35 3.62
CA GLN A 56 7.35 13.28 5.08
C GLN A 56 7.17 14.70 5.64
N PHE A 57 6.05 14.95 6.31
CA PHE A 57 5.73 16.27 6.88
C PHE A 57 5.50 16.15 8.38
N GLY A 58 6.29 16.87 9.18
CA GLY A 58 6.07 16.99 10.63
C GLY A 58 6.10 15.67 11.39
N GLY A 59 6.85 14.66 10.92
CA GLY A 59 6.91 13.32 11.51
C GLY A 59 5.77 12.38 11.07
N LEU A 60 4.84 12.85 10.24
CA LEU A 60 3.82 12.01 9.60
C LEU A 60 4.29 11.56 8.23
N ASP A 61 4.15 10.26 7.97
CA ASP A 61 4.52 9.65 6.69
C ASP A 61 3.32 9.65 5.72
N PHE A 62 3.13 10.74 4.98
CA PHE A 62 2.08 10.81 3.95
C PHE A 62 2.39 9.93 2.73
N THR A 63 3.59 9.35 2.65
CA THR A 63 3.95 8.38 1.61
C THR A 63 2.97 7.21 1.59
N VAL A 64 2.49 6.77 2.77
CA VAL A 64 1.53 5.67 2.88
C VAL A 64 0.18 6.04 2.27
N LEU A 65 -0.25 7.29 2.45
CA LEU A 65 -1.52 7.78 1.92
C LEU A 65 -1.48 7.85 0.38
N VAL A 66 -0.37 8.32 -0.17
CA VAL A 66 -0.12 8.30 -1.62
C VAL A 66 -0.03 6.86 -2.15
N ALA A 67 0.66 5.98 -1.43
CA ALA A 67 0.78 4.56 -1.77
C ALA A 67 -0.58 3.86 -1.84
N LEU A 68 -1.46 4.11 -0.86
CA LEU A 68 -2.84 3.61 -0.85
C LEU A 68 -3.68 4.16 -2.01
N LEU A 69 -3.53 5.46 -2.32
CA LEU A 69 -4.23 6.08 -3.45
C LEU A 69 -3.81 5.44 -4.77
N VAL A 70 -2.52 5.21 -4.98
CA VAL A 70 -1.99 4.54 -6.17
C VAL A 70 -2.51 3.11 -6.28
N LEU A 71 -2.52 2.33 -5.19
CA LEU A 71 -3.09 0.98 -5.19
C LEU A 71 -4.57 0.96 -5.55
N ASN A 72 -5.35 1.91 -5.04
CA ASN A 72 -6.77 2.01 -5.35
C ASN A 72 -6.98 2.34 -6.84
N LEU A 73 -6.23 3.29 -7.39
CA LEU A 73 -6.26 3.60 -8.82
C LEU A 73 -5.86 2.41 -9.68
N MET A 74 -4.82 1.66 -9.30
CA MET A 74 -4.40 0.45 -10.00
C MET A 74 -5.51 -0.61 -10.01
N ASN A 75 -6.20 -0.81 -8.89
CA ASN A 75 -7.31 -1.76 -8.81
C ASN A 75 -8.48 -1.35 -9.71
N GLN A 76 -8.83 -0.05 -9.73
CA GLN A 76 -9.87 0.47 -10.62
C GLN A 76 -9.49 0.32 -12.10
N LEU A 77 -8.22 0.58 -12.44
CA LEU A 77 -7.71 0.42 -13.80
C LEU A 77 -7.80 -1.04 -14.24
N LEU A 78 -7.36 -1.97 -13.38
CA LEU A 78 -7.47 -3.41 -13.59
C LEU A 78 -8.92 -3.84 -13.83
N ALA A 79 -9.86 -3.34 -13.02
CA ALA A 79 -11.29 -3.64 -13.18
C ALA A 79 -11.83 -3.15 -14.52
N ARG A 80 -11.47 -1.92 -14.93
CA ARG A 80 -11.87 -1.37 -16.23
C ARG A 80 -11.29 -2.15 -17.40
N LEU A 81 -10.00 -2.49 -17.36
CA LEU A 81 -9.37 -3.29 -18.41
C LEU A 81 -10.00 -4.67 -18.52
N PHE A 82 -10.31 -5.31 -17.39
CA PHE A 82 -11.01 -6.60 -17.39
C PHE A 82 -12.40 -6.50 -18.01
N LEU A 83 -13.17 -5.44 -17.71
CA LEU A 83 -14.47 -5.19 -18.34
C LEU A 83 -14.34 -4.96 -19.86
N LEU A 84 -13.35 -4.17 -20.30
CA LEU A 84 -13.11 -3.91 -21.72
C LEU A 84 -12.65 -5.15 -22.52
N LEU A 85 -12.03 -6.14 -21.86
CA LEU A 85 -11.59 -7.38 -22.52
C LEU A 85 -12.71 -8.42 -22.64
N ILE A 86 -13.81 -8.28 -21.89
CA ILE A 86 -14.89 -9.26 -21.81
C ILE A 86 -16.19 -8.74 -22.44
N GLY A 87 -16.40 -7.42 -22.44
CA GLY A 87 -17.46 -6.77 -23.21
C GLY A 87 -17.11 -6.69 -24.68
#